data_AF-A0AAE2YIA8-F1
#
_entry.id   AF-A0AAE2YIA8-F1
#
_cell.length_a   1.000
_cell.length_b   1.000
_cell.length_c   1.000
_cell.angle_alpha   90.00
_cell.angle_beta   90.00
_cell.angle_gamma   90.00
#
_symmetry.space_group_name_H-M   'P 1'
#
loop_
_entity.id
_entity.type
_entity.pdbx_description
1 polymer ?
#
loop_
_entity_poly.entity_id
_entity_poly.type
_entity_poly.pdbx_seq_one_letter_code
_entity_poly.pdbx_strand_id
1 'polypeptide(L)'
;LGAFPTGRYLESLGIEVTLGGVGWERIVYDPKPGPRSLDEVIGVERISVTTGLANGGTQTSYGVVFQCSNMARFLGKKTLLVDITKGVRGIVRGLRETVKRMDMDFIVGVDVGGDVLAQGGEVGLRSPLADTMMLAALHQVDVPTITAVFAPSCDGELTTEEILERISRIAERGGYLGAKGLTPEDVEVMSEALKYVKTEASMLPLLAWRGKRGVVEIRGGERKVNLSILSTLTFYFDTDVVHSLSSLASKVADTESLEEANERLHEVGITTEYDYELQYASRHGNPD
;
A
#
# COMPACT_ATOMS: atom_id res chain seq x y z
N LEU A 1 4.93 7.39 -0.11
CA LEU A 1 6.28 7.38 -0.72
C LEU A 1 6.42 6.27 -1.77
N GLY A 2 5.94 5.05 -1.53
CA GLY A 2 6.03 3.94 -2.50
C GLY A 2 5.44 4.21 -3.89
N ALA A 3 4.28 4.87 -3.96
CA ALA A 3 3.63 5.21 -5.23
C ALA A 3 4.33 6.34 -6.01
N PHE A 4 5.32 7.02 -5.41
CA PHE A 4 5.91 8.22 -5.98
C PHE A 4 6.64 7.99 -7.33
N PRO A 5 7.49 6.96 -7.50
CA PRO A 5 8.14 6.70 -8.78
C PRO A 5 7.15 6.43 -9.92
N THR A 6 6.07 5.70 -9.62
CA THR A 6 4.98 5.45 -10.58
C THR A 6 4.29 6.75 -10.96
N GLY A 7 3.92 7.58 -9.98
CA GLY A 7 3.27 8.87 -10.24
C GLY A 7 4.14 9.79 -11.08
N ARG A 8 5.43 9.91 -10.76
CA ARG A 8 6.39 10.69 -11.57
C ARG A 8 6.54 10.16 -12.99
N TYR A 9 6.57 8.84 -13.15
CA TYR A 9 6.63 8.25 -14.48
C TYR A 9 5.40 8.65 -15.30
N LEU A 10 4.20 8.57 -14.73
CA LEU A 10 2.98 9.01 -15.41
C LEU A 10 2.97 10.51 -15.70
N GLU A 11 3.39 11.36 -14.75
CA GLU A 11 3.55 12.81 -14.96
C GLU A 11 4.54 13.11 -16.11
N SER A 12 5.63 12.33 -16.24
CA SER A 12 6.58 12.49 -17.36
C SER A 12 6.00 12.14 -18.73
N LEU A 13 4.88 11.41 -18.76
CA LEU A 13 4.10 11.11 -19.96
C LEU A 13 2.98 12.14 -20.21
N GLY A 14 2.89 13.19 -19.38
CA GLY A 14 1.85 14.21 -19.48
C GLY A 14 0.51 13.81 -18.83
N ILE A 15 0.48 12.75 -18.02
CA ILE A 15 -0.72 12.29 -17.32
C ILE A 15 -0.86 13.08 -16.01
N GLU A 16 -2.06 13.58 -15.73
CA GLU A 16 -2.36 14.20 -14.43
C GLU A 16 -2.46 13.12 -13.34
N VAL A 17 -1.75 13.31 -12.23
CA VAL A 17 -1.66 12.33 -11.15
C VAL A 17 -2.08 12.93 -9.82
N THR A 18 -3.02 12.25 -9.15
CA THR A 18 -3.24 12.41 -7.71
C THR A 18 -2.65 11.20 -6.98
N LEU A 19 -1.58 11.43 -6.21
CA LEU A 19 -1.02 10.38 -5.35
C LEU A 19 -1.95 10.12 -4.16
N GLY A 20 -1.93 8.89 -3.64
CA GLY A 20 -2.71 8.54 -2.46
C GLY A 20 -2.12 7.40 -1.64
N GLY A 21 -2.86 7.02 -0.61
CA GLY A 21 -2.53 5.88 0.23
C GLY A 21 -3.64 5.57 1.24
N VAL A 22 -3.56 4.37 1.80
CA VAL A 22 -4.48 3.89 2.84
C VAL A 22 -4.23 4.65 4.14
N GLY A 23 -5.30 5.05 4.84
CA GLY A 23 -5.26 5.72 6.13
C GLY A 23 -4.95 4.78 7.29
N TRP A 24 -3.88 3.98 7.18
CA TRP A 24 -3.42 3.07 8.23
C TRP A 24 -1.97 3.34 8.56
N GLU A 25 -1.75 3.95 9.72
CA GLU A 25 -0.41 4.19 10.23
C GLU A 25 -0.05 3.06 11.20
N ARG A 26 1.21 2.61 11.16
CA ARG A 26 1.70 1.56 12.08
C ARG A 26 1.48 1.96 13.53
N ILE A 27 1.30 0.96 14.40
CA ILE A 27 1.14 1.16 15.85
C ILE A 27 2.22 2.00 16.56
N VAL A 28 3.42 2.07 15.99
CA VAL A 28 4.52 2.93 16.49
C VAL A 28 4.28 4.43 16.23
N TYR A 29 3.32 4.77 15.36
CA TYR A 29 2.94 6.13 14.96
C TYR A 29 1.50 6.47 15.34
N ASP A 30 0.59 5.50 15.25
CA ASP A 30 -0.79 5.62 15.75
C ASP A 30 -1.06 4.55 16.80
N PRO A 31 -1.19 4.88 18.09
CA PRO A 31 -1.29 3.86 19.12
C PRO A 31 -2.62 3.09 19.09
N LYS A 32 -3.64 3.59 18.39
CA LYS A 32 -4.95 2.93 18.29
C LYS A 32 -4.90 1.88 17.18
N PRO A 33 -5.19 0.59 17.44
CA PRO A 33 -5.17 -0.46 16.43
C PRO A 33 -6.07 -0.19 15.22
N GLY A 34 -5.61 -0.62 14.05
CA GLY A 34 -6.35 -0.57 12.80
C GLY A 34 -6.25 0.76 12.04
N PRO A 35 -6.81 0.80 10.83
CA PRO A 35 -6.92 2.00 10.01
C PRO A 35 -7.86 3.03 10.62
N ARG A 36 -7.80 4.26 10.10
CA ARG A 36 -8.64 5.38 10.50
C ARG A 36 -9.80 5.58 9.53
N SER A 37 -11.01 5.61 10.10
CA SER A 37 -12.19 6.07 9.39
C SER A 37 -12.02 7.55 9.04
N LEU A 38 -12.55 7.98 7.89
CA LEU A 38 -12.60 9.42 7.58
C LEU A 38 -13.37 10.23 8.63
N ASP A 39 -14.23 9.59 9.42
CA ASP A 39 -14.96 10.19 10.55
C ASP A 39 -14.04 10.62 11.71
N GLU A 40 -12.82 10.09 11.75
CA GLU A 40 -11.80 10.44 12.73
C GLU A 40 -10.80 11.48 12.19
N VAL A 41 -10.91 11.87 10.92
CA VAL A 41 -9.94 12.71 10.22
C VAL A 41 -10.42 14.15 10.12
N ILE A 42 -9.57 15.09 10.53
CA ILE A 42 -9.77 16.52 10.39
C ILE A 42 -8.91 17.09 9.26
N GLY A 43 -9.38 18.17 8.64
CA GLY A 43 -8.67 18.84 7.55
C GLY A 43 -8.61 18.02 6.24
N VAL A 44 -9.49 17.04 6.06
CA VAL A 44 -9.68 16.29 4.81
C VAL A 44 -10.87 16.84 4.03
N GLU A 45 -10.72 17.00 2.72
CA GLU A 45 -11.82 17.33 1.82
C GLU A 45 -12.47 16.02 1.35
N ARG A 46 -13.63 15.68 1.92
CA ARG A 46 -14.31 14.42 1.62
C ARG A 46 -14.84 14.39 0.19
N ILE A 47 -14.50 13.32 -0.52
CA ILE A 47 -15.02 13.04 -1.86
C ILE A 47 -16.14 12.01 -1.77
N SER A 48 -15.96 10.98 -0.93
CA SER A 48 -16.94 9.91 -0.72
C SER A 48 -16.98 9.48 0.76
N VAL A 49 -17.68 8.38 1.03
CA VAL A 49 -17.75 7.75 2.35
C VAL A 49 -16.43 7.11 2.82
N THR A 50 -15.53 6.75 1.89
CA THR A 50 -14.23 6.09 2.15
C THR A 50 -13.04 6.78 1.48
N THR A 51 -13.23 7.95 0.84
CA THR A 51 -12.14 8.70 0.21
C THR A 51 -12.23 10.21 0.46
N GLY A 52 -11.07 10.86 0.55
CA GLY A 52 -10.98 12.31 0.62
C GLY A 52 -9.58 12.83 0.29
N LEU A 53 -9.48 14.10 -0.07
CA LEU A 53 -8.21 14.76 -0.35
C LEU A 53 -7.60 15.29 0.95
N ALA A 54 -6.47 14.70 1.33
CA ALA A 54 -5.60 15.16 2.40
C ALA A 54 -4.66 16.26 1.92
N ASN A 55 -4.37 17.22 2.79
CA ASN A 55 -3.35 18.25 2.61
C ASN A 55 -2.30 18.12 3.73
N GLY A 56 -1.32 19.03 3.73
CA GLY A 56 -0.23 19.02 4.72
C GLY A 56 -0.67 19.22 6.18
N GLY A 57 -1.92 19.59 6.46
CA GLY A 57 -2.49 19.71 7.81
C GLY A 57 -3.51 18.61 8.16
N THR A 58 -3.76 17.65 7.28
CA THR A 58 -4.70 16.55 7.55
C THR A 58 -4.14 15.59 8.58
N GLN A 59 -4.94 15.27 9.61
CA GLN A 59 -4.54 14.40 10.72
C GLN A 59 -5.78 13.81 11.40
N THR A 60 -5.60 12.85 12.31
CA THR A 60 -6.70 12.41 13.18
C THR A 60 -7.11 13.52 14.15
N SER A 61 -8.32 13.42 14.70
CA SER A 61 -8.84 14.32 15.74
C SER A 61 -7.95 14.41 16.98
N TYR A 62 -7.13 13.39 17.23
CA TYR A 62 -6.17 13.30 18.34
C TYR A 62 -4.71 13.52 17.92
N GLY A 63 -4.46 14.01 16.70
CA GLY A 63 -3.16 14.56 16.29
C GLY A 63 -2.19 13.61 15.58
N VAL A 64 -2.62 12.42 15.15
CA VAL A 64 -1.79 11.53 14.32
C VAL A 64 -1.76 12.03 12.88
N VAL A 65 -0.56 12.25 12.36
CA VAL A 65 -0.32 12.73 10.98
C VAL A 65 -0.04 11.54 10.06
N PHE A 66 -0.83 11.41 9.00
CA PHE A 66 -0.67 10.36 8.00
C PHE A 66 0.57 10.54 7.12
N GLN A 67 1.16 9.46 6.61
CA GLN A 67 2.21 9.55 5.59
C GLN A 67 1.71 10.26 4.32
N CYS A 68 0.42 10.10 3.98
CA CYS A 68 -0.23 10.84 2.91
C CYS A 68 -0.20 12.35 3.14
N SER A 69 -0.44 12.81 4.38
CA SER A 69 -0.35 14.23 4.75
C SER A 69 1.09 14.75 4.70
N ASN A 70 2.06 13.95 5.14
CA ASN A 70 3.48 14.31 5.04
C ASN A 70 3.92 14.43 3.57
N MET A 71 3.49 13.51 2.70
CA MET A 71 3.72 13.64 1.26
C MET A 71 3.02 14.85 0.67
N ALA A 72 1.78 15.14 1.08
CA ALA A 72 1.05 16.31 0.61
C ALA A 72 1.77 17.61 0.97
N ARG A 73 2.29 17.71 2.19
CA ARG A 73 3.11 18.84 2.66
C ARG A 73 4.39 18.96 1.83
N PHE A 74 5.10 17.86 1.61
CA PHE A 74 6.35 17.84 0.86
C PHE A 74 6.17 18.26 -0.60
N LEU A 75 5.12 17.76 -1.25
CA LEU A 75 4.85 18.03 -2.67
C LEU A 75 4.12 19.37 -2.90
N GLY A 76 3.54 19.96 -1.86
CA GLY A 76 2.64 21.10 -2.02
C GLY A 76 1.35 20.78 -2.79
N LYS A 77 1.01 19.49 -2.91
CA LYS A 77 -0.18 18.97 -3.62
C LYS A 77 -1.04 18.16 -2.66
N LYS A 78 -2.36 18.13 -2.87
CA LYS A 78 -3.23 17.23 -2.10
C LYS A 78 -2.98 15.77 -2.48
N THR A 79 -3.21 14.85 -1.54
CA THR A 79 -3.12 13.41 -1.75
C THR A 79 -4.47 12.74 -1.43
N LEU A 80 -4.80 11.64 -2.11
CA LEU A 80 -5.99 10.87 -1.80
C LEU A 80 -5.74 10.00 -0.56
N LEU A 81 -6.61 10.13 0.45
CA LEU A 81 -6.65 9.26 1.62
C LEU A 81 -7.78 8.25 1.43
N VAL A 82 -7.46 6.96 1.58
CA VAL A 82 -8.42 5.85 1.45
C VAL A 82 -8.68 5.23 2.82
N ASP A 83 -9.94 5.23 3.23
CA ASP A 83 -10.45 4.59 4.44
C ASP A 83 -10.96 3.19 4.10
N ILE A 84 -10.32 2.18 4.68
CA ILE A 84 -10.65 0.77 4.46
C ILE A 84 -11.51 0.17 5.59
N THR A 85 -11.92 0.96 6.59
CA THR A 85 -12.68 0.47 7.76
C THR A 85 -14.04 -0.13 7.41
N LYS A 86 -14.59 0.25 6.24
CA LYS A 86 -15.93 -0.11 5.77
C LYS A 86 -15.94 -1.33 4.83
N GLY A 87 -14.92 -2.18 4.96
CA GLY A 87 -14.77 -3.40 4.15
C GLY A 87 -14.55 -3.12 2.66
N VAL A 88 -14.39 -4.18 1.87
CA VAL A 88 -14.18 -4.06 0.42
C VAL A 88 -15.35 -3.36 -0.26
N ARG A 89 -16.60 -3.64 0.15
CA ARG A 89 -17.79 -2.98 -0.42
C ARG A 89 -17.81 -1.47 -0.18
N GLY A 90 -17.32 -1.02 0.98
CA GLY A 90 -17.16 0.40 1.28
C GLY A 90 -16.08 1.06 0.43
N ILE A 91 -14.92 0.39 0.27
CA ILE A 91 -13.82 0.89 -0.58
C ILE A 91 -14.29 1.03 -2.02
N VAL A 92 -14.90 -0.01 -2.60
CA VAL A 92 -15.40 0.00 -3.99
C VAL A 92 -16.38 1.14 -4.21
N ARG A 93 -17.33 1.35 -3.28
CA ARG A 93 -18.29 2.44 -3.38
C ARG A 93 -17.61 3.81 -3.40
N GLY A 94 -16.66 4.04 -2.51
CA GLY A 94 -15.97 5.32 -2.44
C GLY A 94 -15.02 5.56 -3.60
N LEU A 95 -14.30 4.54 -4.06
CA LEU A 95 -13.46 4.65 -5.26
C LEU A 95 -14.31 4.95 -6.51
N ARG A 96 -15.44 4.28 -6.71
CA ARG A 96 -16.38 4.58 -7.81
C ARG A 96 -16.87 6.02 -7.79
N GLU A 97 -17.21 6.53 -6.61
CA GLU A 97 -17.62 7.93 -6.45
C GLU A 97 -16.46 8.90 -6.72
N THR A 98 -15.24 8.53 -6.28
CA THR A 98 -14.02 9.31 -6.51
C THR A 98 -13.69 9.43 -7.98
N VAL A 99 -13.69 8.30 -8.68
CA VAL A 99 -13.46 8.21 -10.12
C VAL A 99 -14.40 9.15 -10.87
N LYS A 100 -15.69 9.16 -10.52
CA LYS A 100 -16.68 10.04 -11.17
C LYS A 100 -16.48 11.51 -10.82
N ARG A 101 -16.18 11.85 -9.56
CA ARG A 101 -16.05 13.24 -9.10
C ARG A 101 -14.73 13.89 -9.53
N MET A 102 -13.69 13.09 -9.71
CA MET A 102 -12.36 13.53 -10.13
C MET A 102 -12.08 13.27 -11.62
N ASP A 103 -13.05 12.72 -12.36
CA ASP A 103 -12.92 12.37 -13.78
C ASP A 103 -11.68 11.51 -14.08
N MET A 104 -11.48 10.46 -13.28
CA MET A 104 -10.28 9.61 -13.38
C MET A 104 -10.42 8.57 -14.49
N ASP A 105 -9.41 8.47 -15.35
CA ASP A 105 -9.38 7.48 -16.43
C ASP A 105 -8.96 6.06 -15.97
N PHE A 106 -8.11 5.96 -14.95
CA PHE A 106 -7.59 4.69 -14.42
C PHE A 106 -7.03 4.85 -13.00
N ILE A 107 -6.77 3.72 -12.32
CA ILE A 107 -6.13 3.68 -11.00
C ILE A 107 -4.91 2.76 -11.02
N VAL A 108 -3.82 3.16 -10.38
CA VAL A 108 -2.67 2.28 -10.12
C VAL A 108 -2.56 2.02 -8.62
N GLY A 109 -2.83 0.78 -8.19
CA GLY A 109 -2.57 0.31 -6.83
C GLY A 109 -1.10 -0.04 -6.68
N VAL A 110 -0.36 0.66 -5.82
CA VAL A 110 1.07 0.42 -5.61
C VAL A 110 1.32 -0.12 -4.21
N ASP A 111 1.74 -1.38 -4.15
CA ASP A 111 2.23 -2.05 -2.96
C ASP A 111 3.77 -1.91 -2.89
N VAL A 112 4.31 -1.70 -1.69
CA VAL A 112 5.75 -1.67 -1.43
C VAL A 112 6.18 -2.97 -0.77
N GLY A 113 6.87 -3.81 -1.53
CA GLY A 113 7.38 -5.10 -1.04
C GLY A 113 6.75 -6.29 -1.76
N GLY A 114 5.43 -6.30 -1.93
CA GLY A 114 4.77 -7.30 -2.77
C GLY A 114 3.87 -8.30 -2.03
N ASP A 115 3.43 -8.00 -0.81
CA ASP A 115 2.45 -8.83 -0.09
C ASP A 115 1.09 -8.88 -0.81
N VAL A 116 0.79 -7.94 -1.72
CA VAL A 116 -0.35 -8.02 -2.65
C VAL A 116 -0.29 -9.27 -3.55
N LEU A 117 0.89 -9.86 -3.74
CA LEU A 117 1.10 -11.09 -4.52
C LEU A 117 1.13 -12.37 -3.67
N ALA A 118 0.97 -12.24 -2.34
CA ALA A 118 1.00 -13.36 -1.42
C ALA A 118 -0.12 -14.37 -1.68
N GLN A 119 0.14 -15.62 -1.32
CA GLN A 119 -0.82 -16.73 -1.40
C GLN A 119 -1.22 -17.24 -0.01
N GLY A 120 -0.61 -16.72 1.06
CA GLY A 120 -0.89 -17.07 2.44
C GLY A 120 0.01 -18.17 3.02
N GLY A 121 0.76 -18.87 2.17
CA GLY A 121 1.70 -19.92 2.59
C GLY A 121 3.10 -19.40 2.93
N GLU A 122 3.38 -18.12 2.66
CA GLU A 122 4.69 -17.52 2.83
C GLU A 122 5.02 -17.35 4.32
N VAL A 123 6.13 -17.92 4.77
CA VAL A 123 6.52 -17.94 6.20
C VAL A 123 6.72 -16.53 6.75
N GLY A 124 7.15 -15.59 5.90
CA GLY A 124 7.40 -14.21 6.23
C GLY A 124 6.17 -13.30 6.17
N LEU A 125 5.01 -13.78 5.72
CA LEU A 125 3.80 -12.97 5.58
C LEU A 125 3.27 -12.50 6.94
N ARG A 126 2.95 -11.21 7.05
CA ARG A 126 2.54 -10.56 8.30
C ARG A 126 1.49 -9.47 8.09
N SER A 127 1.52 -8.70 7.00
CA SER A 127 0.59 -7.58 6.79
C SER A 127 -0.31 -7.66 5.53
N PRO A 128 -0.92 -8.81 5.20
CA PRO A 128 -1.65 -8.94 3.94
C PRO A 128 -3.01 -8.22 3.90
N LEU A 129 -3.58 -7.75 5.02
CA LEU A 129 -5.00 -7.39 5.07
C LEU A 129 -5.31 -6.16 4.21
N ALA A 130 -4.56 -5.07 4.37
CA ALA A 130 -4.77 -3.85 3.61
C ALA A 130 -4.62 -4.09 2.09
N ASP A 131 -3.53 -4.75 1.68
CA ASP A 131 -3.22 -5.00 0.27
C ASP A 131 -4.20 -5.98 -0.38
N THR A 132 -4.64 -7.00 0.37
CA THR A 132 -5.66 -7.93 -0.09
C THR A 132 -7.02 -7.25 -0.28
N MET A 133 -7.44 -6.40 0.66
CA MET A 133 -8.68 -5.63 0.55
C MET A 133 -8.63 -4.64 -0.61
N MET A 134 -7.51 -3.95 -0.80
CA MET A 134 -7.32 -3.01 -1.90
C MET A 134 -7.28 -3.72 -3.26
N LEU A 135 -6.62 -4.87 -3.39
CA LEU A 135 -6.64 -5.68 -4.61
C LEU A 135 -8.07 -6.11 -4.96
N ALA A 136 -8.82 -6.62 -3.98
CA ALA A 136 -10.22 -7.01 -4.18
C ALA A 136 -11.11 -5.82 -4.58
N ALA A 137 -10.84 -4.62 -4.04
CA ALA A 137 -11.58 -3.42 -4.39
C ALA A 137 -11.22 -2.91 -5.80
N LEU A 138 -9.94 -2.88 -6.16
CA LEU A 138 -9.45 -2.42 -7.47
C LEU A 138 -9.90 -3.31 -8.62
N HIS A 139 -10.12 -4.60 -8.37
CA HIS A 139 -10.75 -5.50 -9.35
C HIS A 139 -12.23 -5.13 -9.64
N GLN A 140 -12.91 -4.45 -8.72
CA GLN A 140 -14.35 -4.21 -8.78
C GLN A 140 -14.74 -2.77 -9.18
N VAL A 141 -13.78 -1.87 -9.40
CA VAL A 141 -14.07 -0.49 -9.84
C VAL A 141 -14.30 -0.42 -11.35
N ASP A 142 -14.97 0.64 -11.81
CA ASP A 142 -15.49 0.73 -13.19
C ASP A 142 -14.50 1.37 -14.19
N VAL A 143 -13.23 1.49 -13.81
CA VAL A 143 -12.15 2.02 -14.66
C VAL A 143 -10.99 1.03 -14.71
N PRO A 144 -10.16 1.04 -15.77
CA PRO A 144 -8.95 0.24 -15.81
C PRO A 144 -8.12 0.38 -14.53
N THR A 145 -7.64 -0.75 -14.02
CA THR A 145 -6.76 -0.81 -12.85
C THR A 145 -5.46 -1.55 -13.15
N ILE A 146 -4.38 -1.03 -12.57
CA ILE A 146 -3.04 -1.63 -12.65
C ILE A 146 -2.59 -1.91 -11.22
N THR A 147 -2.13 -3.13 -10.96
CA THR A 147 -1.45 -3.47 -9.71
C THR A 147 0.04 -3.36 -9.92
N ALA A 148 0.74 -2.69 -9.01
CA ALA A 148 2.17 -2.47 -9.09
C ALA A 148 2.86 -2.87 -7.79
N VAL A 149 4.01 -3.53 -7.91
CA VAL A 149 4.88 -3.84 -6.77
C VAL A 149 6.15 -3.01 -6.90
N PHE A 150 6.29 -2.00 -6.04
CA PHE A 150 7.50 -1.20 -5.91
C PHE A 150 8.46 -1.85 -4.91
N ALA A 151 9.75 -1.88 -5.27
CA ALA A 151 10.81 -2.37 -4.41
C ALA A 151 10.51 -3.79 -3.86
N PRO A 152 10.39 -4.79 -4.74
CA PRO A 152 10.00 -6.14 -4.34
C PRO A 152 10.87 -6.68 -3.20
N SER A 153 10.23 -7.39 -2.28
CA SER A 153 10.78 -7.99 -1.06
C SER A 153 11.33 -6.99 -0.02
N CYS A 154 11.17 -5.68 -0.20
CA CYS A 154 11.74 -4.67 0.71
C CYS A 154 10.97 -4.46 2.02
N ASP A 155 9.79 -5.05 2.16
CA ASP A 155 9.02 -5.17 3.41
C ASP A 155 9.47 -6.35 4.28
N GLY A 156 10.25 -7.27 3.70
CA GLY A 156 10.73 -8.49 4.33
C GLY A 156 9.68 -9.58 4.50
N GLU A 157 8.56 -9.52 3.77
CA GLU A 157 7.48 -10.52 3.88
C GLU A 157 7.66 -11.67 2.91
N LEU A 158 7.81 -11.36 1.62
CA LEU A 158 8.08 -12.34 0.58
C LEU A 158 9.56 -12.34 0.21
N THR A 159 10.11 -13.53 0.01
CA THR A 159 11.45 -13.71 -0.55
C THR A 159 11.48 -13.26 -2.02
N THR A 160 12.68 -12.94 -2.51
CA THR A 160 12.87 -12.58 -3.92
C THR A 160 12.42 -13.72 -4.83
N GLU A 161 12.70 -14.96 -4.44
CA GLU A 161 12.31 -16.16 -5.17
C GLU A 161 10.79 -16.32 -5.24
N GLU A 162 10.08 -16.12 -4.13
CA GLU A 162 8.61 -16.13 -4.11
C GLU A 162 8.04 -15.03 -5.02
N ILE A 163 8.53 -13.79 -4.94
CA ILE A 163 8.07 -12.70 -5.81
C ILE A 163 8.30 -13.04 -7.29
N LEU A 164 9.51 -13.48 -7.67
CA LEU A 164 9.83 -13.80 -9.07
C LEU A 164 8.98 -14.96 -9.61
N GLU A 165 8.69 -15.96 -8.78
CA GLU A 165 7.75 -17.05 -9.11
C GLU A 165 6.32 -16.49 -9.34
N ARG A 166 5.82 -15.58 -8.48
CA ARG A 166 4.51 -14.96 -8.65
C ARG A 166 4.42 -14.13 -9.93
N ILE A 167 5.45 -13.32 -10.21
CA ILE A 167 5.56 -12.53 -11.44
C ILE A 167 5.50 -13.44 -12.66
N SER A 168 6.20 -14.57 -12.63
CA SER A 168 6.23 -15.53 -13.74
C SER A 168 4.84 -16.14 -14.00
N ARG A 169 4.09 -16.47 -12.96
CA ARG A 169 2.70 -16.98 -13.07
C ARG A 169 1.73 -15.93 -13.61
N ILE A 170 1.89 -14.67 -13.22
CA ILE A 170 1.10 -13.56 -13.76
C ILE A 170 1.43 -13.38 -15.26
N ALA A 171 2.71 -13.43 -15.62
CA ALA A 171 3.15 -13.34 -17.00
C ALA A 171 2.63 -14.50 -17.86
N GLU A 172 2.60 -15.72 -17.34
CA GLU A 172 2.03 -16.90 -18.02
C GLU A 172 0.55 -16.69 -18.38
N ARG A 173 -0.19 -15.94 -17.55
CA ARG A 173 -1.59 -15.55 -17.82
C ARG A 173 -1.73 -14.26 -18.62
N GLY A 174 -0.64 -13.69 -19.13
CA GLY A 174 -0.65 -12.45 -19.92
C GLY A 174 -0.84 -11.18 -19.10
N GLY A 175 -0.76 -11.24 -17.76
CA GLY A 175 -0.99 -10.09 -16.88
C GLY A 175 0.24 -9.23 -16.63
N TYR A 176 1.42 -9.55 -17.18
CA TYR A 176 2.63 -8.75 -16.95
C TYR A 176 2.68 -7.56 -17.92
N LEU A 177 2.67 -6.34 -17.38
CA LEU A 177 2.63 -5.10 -18.16
C LEU A 177 4.02 -4.44 -18.32
N GLY A 178 5.02 -4.90 -17.59
CA GLY A 178 6.39 -4.41 -17.66
C GLY A 178 6.97 -4.00 -16.31
N ALA A 179 8.17 -3.42 -16.35
CA ALA A 179 8.85 -2.93 -15.17
C ALA A 179 9.57 -1.61 -15.46
N LYS A 180 9.69 -0.76 -14.44
CA LYS A 180 10.38 0.52 -14.51
C LYS A 180 11.34 0.66 -13.32
N GLY A 181 12.61 0.93 -13.61
CA GLY A 181 13.58 1.27 -12.59
C GLY A 181 13.49 2.72 -12.14
N LEU A 182 13.92 2.98 -10.91
CA LEU A 182 14.16 4.33 -10.41
C LEU A 182 15.07 5.12 -11.36
N THR A 183 14.87 6.43 -11.40
CA THR A 183 15.77 7.39 -12.06
C THR A 183 16.58 8.16 -11.04
N PRO A 184 17.68 8.85 -11.45
CA PRO A 184 18.43 9.72 -10.55
C PRO A 184 17.54 10.78 -9.86
N GLU A 185 16.58 11.34 -10.59
CA GLU A 185 15.66 12.34 -10.06
C GLU A 185 14.65 11.75 -9.05
N ASP A 186 14.14 10.54 -9.32
CA ASP A 186 13.29 9.84 -8.34
C ASP A 186 14.04 9.66 -7.02
N VAL A 187 15.30 9.25 -7.08
CA VAL A 187 16.16 9.01 -5.91
C VAL A 187 16.42 10.30 -5.13
N GLU A 188 16.67 11.41 -5.83
CA GLU A 188 16.88 12.72 -5.22
C GLU A 188 15.62 13.14 -4.45
N VAL A 189 14.47 13.15 -5.11
CA VAL A 189 13.22 13.62 -4.49
C VAL A 189 12.74 12.68 -3.39
N MET A 190 12.87 11.35 -3.56
CA MET A 190 12.56 10.40 -2.50
C MET A 190 13.49 10.55 -1.29
N SER A 191 14.78 10.84 -1.50
CA SER A 191 15.73 11.10 -0.41
C SER A 191 15.32 12.33 0.41
N GLU A 192 14.83 13.37 -0.25
CA GLU A 192 14.31 14.57 0.42
C GLU A 192 12.98 14.29 1.13
N ALA A 193 12.08 13.53 0.52
CA ALA A 193 10.80 13.15 1.11
C ALA A 193 10.96 12.33 2.40
N LEU A 194 12.00 11.49 2.50
CA LEU A 194 12.31 10.70 3.71
C LEU A 194 12.64 11.56 4.94
N LYS A 195 12.93 12.85 4.79
CA LYS A 195 13.06 13.78 5.93
C LYS A 195 11.71 14.05 6.61
N TYR A 196 10.61 13.80 5.91
CA TYR A 196 9.24 14.06 6.36
C TYR A 196 8.41 12.79 6.51
N VAL A 197 8.68 11.76 5.69
CA VAL A 197 7.94 10.50 5.66
C VAL A 197 8.72 9.40 6.36
N LYS A 198 8.06 8.72 7.29
CA LYS A 198 8.66 7.68 8.10
C LYS A 198 8.41 6.29 7.51
N THR A 199 9.39 5.74 6.80
CA THR A 199 9.30 4.40 6.21
C THR A 199 10.67 3.73 6.10
N GLU A 200 10.74 2.47 6.53
CA GLU A 200 11.96 1.65 6.37
C GLU A 200 11.99 1.00 4.98
N ALA A 201 10.87 0.39 4.57
CA ALA A 201 10.77 -0.34 3.30
C ALA A 201 11.06 0.54 2.10
N SER A 202 10.52 1.77 2.05
CA SER A 202 10.77 2.69 0.92
C SER A 202 12.15 3.39 0.98
N MET A 203 12.94 3.21 2.05
CA MET A 203 14.33 3.67 2.12
C MET A 203 15.30 2.65 1.50
N LEU A 204 15.02 1.35 1.63
CA LEU A 204 15.81 0.26 1.06
C LEU A 204 16.10 0.37 -0.45
N PRO A 205 15.15 0.73 -1.33
CA PRO A 205 15.43 0.93 -2.76
C PRO A 205 16.51 1.99 -3.00
N LEU A 206 16.61 3.03 -2.16
CA LEU A 206 17.64 4.07 -2.28
C LEU A 206 19.03 3.56 -1.87
N LEU A 207 19.08 2.62 -0.91
CA LEU A 207 20.33 1.93 -0.57
C LEU A 207 20.78 1.02 -1.71
N ALA A 208 19.86 0.25 -2.28
CA ALA A 208 20.12 -0.60 -3.44
C ALA A 208 20.59 0.22 -4.65
N TRP A 209 19.97 1.37 -4.91
CA TRP A 209 20.41 2.32 -5.93
C TRP A 209 21.87 2.78 -5.75
N ARG A 210 22.29 3.01 -4.50
CA ARG A 210 23.67 3.37 -4.15
C ARG A 210 24.65 2.18 -4.16
N GLY A 211 24.20 1.01 -4.62
CA GLY A 211 25.01 -0.20 -4.73
C GLY A 211 25.04 -1.08 -3.49
N LYS A 212 24.22 -0.81 -2.46
CA LYS A 212 24.10 -1.72 -1.31
C LYS A 212 23.43 -3.01 -1.76
N ARG A 213 24.00 -4.15 -1.35
CA ARG A 213 23.50 -5.49 -1.69
C ARG A 213 23.63 -6.45 -0.51
N GLY A 214 22.86 -7.52 -0.52
CA GLY A 214 22.85 -8.55 0.52
C GLY A 214 21.87 -8.25 1.65
N VAL A 215 22.01 -9.00 2.75
CA VAL A 215 21.03 -9.00 3.85
C VAL A 215 21.09 -7.69 4.64
N VAL A 216 19.93 -7.07 4.81
CA VAL A 216 19.69 -5.90 5.67
C VAL A 216 18.58 -6.24 6.65
N GLU A 217 18.79 -5.88 7.91
CA GLU A 217 17.79 -6.01 8.96
C GLU A 217 16.89 -4.77 9.00
N ILE A 218 15.59 -5.00 9.15
CA ILE A 218 14.57 -3.96 9.35
C ILE A 218 13.71 -4.34 10.57
N ARG A 219 12.84 -3.43 11.01
CA ARG A 219 11.94 -3.65 12.17
C ARG A 219 12.72 -4.03 13.43
N GLY A 220 13.83 -3.33 13.69
CA GLY A 220 14.68 -3.62 14.85
C GLY A 220 15.35 -5.00 14.85
N GLY A 221 15.43 -5.67 13.69
CA GLY A 221 16.03 -7.00 13.55
C GLY A 221 15.01 -8.13 13.37
N GLU A 222 13.71 -7.85 13.48
CA GLU A 222 12.66 -8.86 13.35
C GLU A 222 12.51 -9.41 11.93
N ARG A 223 12.89 -8.62 10.90
CA ARG A 223 12.83 -9.05 9.50
C ARG A 223 14.16 -8.82 8.78
N LYS A 224 14.41 -9.66 7.78
CA LYS A 224 15.62 -9.63 6.95
C LYS A 224 15.23 -9.51 5.49
N VAL A 225 15.80 -8.50 4.82
CA VAL A 225 15.60 -8.24 3.41
C VAL A 225 16.90 -8.53 2.66
N ASN A 226 16.84 -9.29 1.59
CA ASN A 226 17.98 -9.49 0.70
C ASN A 226 17.99 -8.42 -0.42
N LEU A 227 18.74 -7.34 -0.22
CA LEU A 227 18.79 -6.25 -1.20
C LEU A 227 19.54 -6.65 -2.47
N SER A 228 18.95 -6.30 -3.60
CA SER A 228 19.56 -6.44 -4.91
C SER A 228 19.15 -5.29 -5.83
N ILE A 229 19.65 -5.27 -7.05
CA ILE A 229 19.23 -4.29 -8.05
C ILE A 229 17.72 -4.37 -8.35
N LEU A 230 17.09 -5.53 -8.14
CA LEU A 230 15.63 -5.71 -8.30
C LEU A 230 14.84 -4.84 -7.32
N SER A 231 15.41 -4.53 -6.16
CA SER A 231 14.82 -3.62 -5.17
C SER A 231 14.65 -2.19 -5.72
N THR A 232 15.26 -1.84 -6.86
CA THR A 232 15.11 -0.51 -7.49
C THR A 232 13.99 -0.46 -8.54
N LEU A 233 13.25 -1.55 -8.72
CA LEU A 233 12.23 -1.68 -9.76
C LEU A 233 10.82 -1.54 -9.19
N THR A 234 9.92 -1.02 -10.03
CA THR A 234 8.48 -1.24 -9.94
C THR A 234 8.08 -2.21 -11.04
N PHE A 235 7.38 -3.29 -10.70
CA PHE A 235 6.73 -4.18 -11.66
C PHE A 235 5.24 -3.84 -11.76
N TYR A 236 4.68 -3.89 -12.98
CA TYR A 236 3.29 -3.54 -13.25
C TYR A 236 2.53 -4.74 -13.82
N PHE A 237 1.29 -4.89 -13.37
CA PHE A 237 0.44 -6.03 -13.68
C PHE A 237 -0.99 -5.60 -13.98
N ASP A 238 -1.67 -6.36 -14.82
CA ASP A 238 -3.10 -6.32 -14.98
C ASP A 238 -3.77 -6.76 -13.67
N THR A 239 -4.60 -5.89 -13.08
CA THR A 239 -5.22 -6.14 -11.77
C THR A 239 -6.15 -7.34 -11.79
N ASP A 240 -6.88 -7.59 -12.87
CA ASP A 240 -7.80 -8.72 -12.97
C ASP A 240 -7.04 -10.05 -12.98
N VAL A 241 -5.89 -10.09 -13.67
CA VAL A 241 -5.02 -11.27 -13.65
C VAL A 241 -4.45 -11.52 -12.26
N VAL A 242 -3.97 -10.49 -11.56
CA VAL A 242 -3.46 -10.61 -10.18
C VAL A 242 -4.57 -11.10 -9.24
N HIS A 243 -5.76 -10.50 -9.32
CA HIS A 243 -6.93 -10.92 -8.54
C HIS A 243 -7.32 -12.37 -8.82
N SER A 244 -7.33 -12.80 -10.08
CA SER A 244 -7.64 -14.19 -10.48
C SER A 244 -6.69 -15.25 -9.91
N LEU A 245 -5.51 -14.81 -9.47
CA LEU A 245 -4.48 -15.63 -8.84
C LEU A 245 -4.46 -15.47 -7.32
N SER A 246 -5.22 -14.54 -6.74
CA SER A 246 -5.25 -14.28 -5.30
C SER A 246 -6.49 -14.90 -4.66
N SER A 247 -6.28 -16.04 -4.00
CA SER A 247 -7.32 -16.67 -3.19
C SER A 247 -7.72 -15.79 -1.99
N LEU A 248 -6.76 -15.04 -1.43
CA LEU A 248 -6.98 -14.12 -0.31
C LEU A 248 -7.91 -12.96 -0.73
N ALA A 249 -7.65 -12.33 -1.88
CA ALA A 249 -8.47 -11.22 -2.36
C ALA A 249 -9.91 -11.65 -2.66
N SER A 250 -10.06 -12.82 -3.28
CA SER A 250 -11.36 -13.43 -3.53
C SER A 250 -12.14 -13.69 -2.23
N LYS A 251 -11.44 -14.05 -1.15
CA LYS A 251 -12.05 -14.38 0.15
C LYS A 251 -12.62 -13.17 0.88
N VAL A 252 -12.05 -11.98 0.66
CA VAL A 252 -12.48 -10.73 1.33
C VAL A 252 -13.37 -9.84 0.46
N ALA A 253 -13.61 -10.21 -0.80
CA ALA A 253 -14.19 -9.34 -1.84
C ALA A 253 -15.55 -8.72 -1.50
N ASP A 254 -16.37 -9.40 -0.69
CA ASP A 254 -17.73 -8.97 -0.36
C ASP A 254 -17.90 -8.40 1.06
N THR A 255 -16.79 -8.18 1.76
CA THR A 255 -16.79 -7.74 3.17
C THR A 255 -17.32 -6.31 3.37
N GLU A 256 -18.00 -6.09 4.50
CA GLU A 256 -18.61 -4.81 4.87
C GLU A 256 -17.89 -4.08 6.01
N SER A 257 -16.91 -4.71 6.65
CA SER A 257 -16.01 -4.07 7.62
C SER A 257 -14.59 -4.62 7.56
N LEU A 258 -13.65 -3.91 8.18
CA LEU A 258 -12.28 -4.38 8.38
C LEU A 258 -12.24 -5.69 9.17
N GLU A 259 -13.02 -5.77 10.25
CA GLU A 259 -13.08 -6.93 11.13
C GLU A 259 -13.61 -8.15 10.38
N GLU A 260 -14.64 -7.97 9.54
CA GLU A 260 -15.12 -9.07 8.69
C GLU A 260 -14.00 -9.53 7.74
N ALA A 261 -13.30 -8.61 7.08
CA ALA A 261 -12.17 -8.97 6.22
C ALA A 261 -11.04 -9.70 6.96
N ASN A 262 -10.75 -9.29 8.19
CA ASN A 262 -9.78 -9.97 9.04
C ASN A 262 -10.21 -11.40 9.37
N GLU A 263 -11.47 -11.59 9.79
CA GLU A 263 -12.04 -12.90 10.09
C GLU A 263 -12.05 -13.81 8.84
N ARG A 264 -12.31 -13.27 7.65
CA ARG A 264 -12.21 -14.01 6.38
C ARG A 264 -10.81 -14.56 6.12
N LEU A 265 -9.77 -13.82 6.50
CA LEU A 265 -8.38 -14.29 6.42
C LEU A 265 -8.06 -15.31 7.52
N HIS A 266 -8.64 -15.18 8.71
CA HIS A 266 -8.53 -16.18 9.78
C HIS A 266 -9.11 -17.54 9.39
N GLU A 267 -10.25 -17.55 8.67
CA GLU A 267 -10.87 -18.78 8.15
C GLU A 267 -9.92 -19.62 7.27
N VAL A 268 -8.88 -19.00 6.69
CA VAL A 268 -7.86 -19.66 5.86
C VAL A 268 -6.48 -19.70 6.55
N GLY A 269 -6.43 -19.44 7.86
CA GLY A 269 -5.23 -19.59 8.68
C GLY A 269 -4.24 -18.44 8.59
N ILE A 270 -4.66 -17.26 8.13
CA ILE A 270 -3.79 -16.10 7.96
C ILE A 270 -3.97 -15.14 9.12
N THR A 271 -2.88 -14.85 9.84
CA THR A 271 -2.81 -13.74 10.81
C THR A 271 -2.41 -12.46 10.09
N THR A 272 -2.93 -11.32 10.54
CA THR A 272 -2.76 -10.03 9.88
C THR A 272 -2.06 -9.00 10.75
N GLU A 273 -1.76 -7.85 10.13
CA GLU A 273 -1.28 -6.66 10.81
C GLU A 273 -2.29 -6.15 11.85
N TYR A 274 -3.59 -6.35 11.65
CA TYR A 274 -4.61 -5.95 12.62
C TYR A 274 -4.53 -6.77 13.89
N ASP A 275 -4.34 -8.09 13.78
CA ASP A 275 -4.18 -8.98 14.93
C ASP A 275 -2.94 -8.61 15.76
N TYR A 276 -1.85 -8.29 15.08
CA TYR A 276 -0.63 -7.83 15.73
C TYR A 276 -0.87 -6.55 16.53
N GLU A 277 -1.57 -5.57 15.93
CA GLU A 277 -1.86 -4.29 16.59
C GLU A 277 -2.79 -4.48 17.80
N LEU A 278 -3.81 -5.33 17.69
CA LEU A 278 -4.69 -5.69 18.81
C LEU A 278 -3.91 -6.35 19.97
N GLN A 279 -3.03 -7.32 19.65
CA GLN A 279 -2.20 -7.97 20.65
C GLN A 279 -1.23 -6.98 21.31
N TYR A 280 -0.64 -6.08 20.53
CA TYR A 280 0.27 -5.06 21.05
C TYR A 280 -0.46 -4.12 22.01
N ALA A 281 -1.63 -3.60 21.63
CA ALA A 281 -2.45 -2.73 22.47
C ALA A 281 -2.90 -3.43 23.76
N SER A 282 -3.27 -4.71 23.70
CA SER A 282 -3.64 -5.48 24.91
C SER A 282 -2.49 -5.63 25.91
N ARG A 283 -1.23 -5.66 25.43
CA ARG A 283 -0.04 -5.84 26.27
C ARG A 283 0.48 -4.53 26.87
N HIS A 284 0.25 -3.41 26.18
CA HIS A 284 0.83 -2.11 26.55
C HIS A 284 -0.22 -1.10 27.07
N GLY A 285 -1.50 -1.49 27.09
CA GLY A 285 -2.63 -0.61 27.43
C GLY A 285 -2.96 0.33 26.27
N ASN A 286 -4.24 0.64 26.05
CA ASN A 286 -4.59 1.75 25.19
C ASN A 286 -4.08 3.03 25.88
N PRO A 287 -3.32 3.91 25.21
CA PRO A 287 -3.19 5.26 25.71
C PRO A 287 -4.58 5.90 25.68
N ASP A 288 -5.01 6.35 26.86
CA ASP A 288 -6.25 7.10 27.09
C ASP A 288 -6.34 8.37 26.23
#